data_AF-A0A0P7KIH7-F1
#
_entry.id   AF-A0A0P7KIH7-F1
#
_cell.length_a   1.000
_cell.length_b   1.000
_cell.length_c   1.000
_cell.angle_alpha   90.00
_cell.angle_beta   90.00
_cell.angle_gamma   90.00
#
_symmetry.space_group_name_H-M   'P 1'
#
loop_
_entity.id
_entity.type
_entity.pdbx_description
1 polymer ?
#
loop_
_entity_poly.entity_id
_entity_poly.type
_entity_poly.pdbx_seq_one_letter_code
_entity_poly.pdbx_strand_id
1 'polypeptide(L)'
;MFEQLQVEHSLFHIDQDHMVQFKNLAAKWQMIFPQVYAKCLNTLDSWAIVLNSWVFLKSHHTDELILNPSKAIYYSINTFLLDELKKIQIIQKMIHCDNDDFLYFAAFQLGNAIDLWVYKTVEKSTEADLLDPQEEKPYFLAYLDDDFQTDTTPFHRDQTRAIKILAHTIRSQNCFRITINSAVYRAVDMYEDYVAK
;
A
#
# COMPACT_ATOMS: atom_id res chain seq x y z
N MET A 1 -10.29 2.82 -13.12
CA MET A 1 -9.71 3.67 -12.05
C MET A 1 -8.21 3.44 -11.94
N PHE A 2 -7.71 2.20 -11.90
CA PHE A 2 -6.27 1.91 -11.99
C PHE A 2 -5.59 2.52 -13.25
N GLU A 3 -6.35 2.70 -14.35
CA GLU A 3 -5.89 3.39 -15.56
C GLU A 3 -5.39 4.83 -15.31
N GLN A 4 -5.90 5.50 -14.28
CA GLN A 4 -5.50 6.87 -13.93
C GLN A 4 -4.20 6.92 -13.12
N LEU A 5 -3.67 5.77 -12.67
CA LEU A 5 -2.39 5.73 -11.99
C LEU A 5 -1.28 6.20 -12.94
N GLN A 6 -0.34 6.92 -12.35
CA GLN A 6 0.88 7.41 -12.98
C GLN A 6 2.08 7.04 -12.11
N VAL A 7 3.29 7.14 -12.65
CA VAL A 7 4.53 6.77 -11.92
C VAL A 7 4.69 7.56 -10.61
N GLU A 8 4.13 8.77 -10.58
CA GLU A 8 4.07 9.67 -9.43
C GLU A 8 3.30 9.09 -8.24
N HIS A 9 2.44 8.10 -8.44
CA HIS A 9 1.71 7.43 -7.34
C HIS A 9 2.56 6.36 -6.64
N SER A 10 3.68 5.95 -7.23
CA SER A 10 4.59 4.98 -6.64
C SER A 10 5.53 5.64 -5.64
N LEU A 11 5.72 5.01 -4.48
CA LEU A 11 6.74 5.34 -3.50
C LEU A 11 8.13 4.84 -3.92
N PHE A 12 8.19 3.93 -4.90
CA PHE A 12 9.42 3.39 -5.46
C PHE A 12 9.78 4.11 -6.76
N HIS A 13 11.06 4.13 -7.10
CA HIS A 13 11.52 4.52 -8.42
C HIS A 13 11.04 3.47 -9.43
N ILE A 14 10.07 3.87 -10.26
CA ILE A 14 9.54 3.07 -11.36
C ILE A 14 9.49 3.94 -12.62
N ASP A 15 9.54 3.28 -13.77
CA ASP A 15 9.33 3.92 -15.08
C ASP A 15 7.93 3.58 -15.64
N GLN A 16 7.69 4.01 -16.87
CA GLN A 16 6.43 3.75 -17.56
C GLN A 16 6.24 2.28 -17.91
N ASP A 17 7.30 1.51 -18.12
CA ASP A 17 7.18 0.08 -18.45
C ASP A 17 6.66 -0.70 -17.24
N HIS A 18 7.15 -0.39 -16.04
CA HIS A 18 6.62 -0.94 -14.79
C HIS A 18 5.13 -0.57 -14.59
N MET A 19 4.75 0.67 -14.90
CA MET A 19 3.35 1.10 -14.82
C MET A 19 2.47 0.37 -15.83
N VAL A 20 2.93 0.19 -17.06
CA VAL A 20 2.23 -0.57 -18.10
C VAL A 20 2.05 -2.03 -17.67
N GLN A 21 3.09 -2.67 -17.11
CA GLN A 21 3.00 -4.03 -16.58
C GLN A 21 1.91 -4.13 -15.49
N PHE A 22 1.91 -3.22 -14.52
CA PHE A 22 0.91 -3.19 -13.46
C PHE A 22 -0.51 -3.01 -14.02
N LYS A 23 -0.72 -2.06 -14.94
CA LYS A 23 -2.03 -1.82 -15.56
C LYS A 23 -2.51 -3.03 -16.37
N ASN A 24 -1.61 -3.72 -17.08
CA ASN A 24 -1.93 -4.95 -17.80
C ASN A 24 -2.36 -6.07 -16.85
N LEU A 25 -1.70 -6.24 -15.71
CA LEU A 25 -2.11 -7.18 -14.66
C LEU A 25 -3.49 -6.82 -14.08
N ALA A 26 -3.71 -5.53 -13.80
CA ALA A 26 -4.97 -5.04 -13.28
C ALA A 26 -6.14 -5.24 -14.28
N ALA A 27 -5.91 -4.99 -15.56
CA ALA A 27 -6.88 -5.24 -16.62
C ALA A 27 -7.16 -6.73 -16.80
N LYS A 28 -6.12 -7.57 -16.82
CA LYS A 28 -6.24 -9.04 -16.93
C LYS A 28 -7.14 -9.62 -15.84
N TRP A 29 -6.96 -9.17 -14.60
CA TRP A 29 -7.66 -9.71 -13.44
C TRP A 29 -8.87 -8.87 -12.99
N GLN A 30 -9.32 -7.91 -13.81
CA GLN A 30 -10.40 -6.99 -13.46
C GLN A 30 -11.72 -7.70 -13.14
N MET A 31 -12.02 -8.83 -13.81
CA MET A 31 -13.23 -9.61 -13.50
C MET A 31 -13.22 -10.21 -12.09
N ILE A 32 -12.04 -10.54 -11.56
CA ILE A 32 -11.87 -11.09 -10.21
C ILE A 32 -11.78 -9.96 -9.19
N PHE A 33 -11.10 -8.87 -9.56
CA PHE A 33 -10.83 -7.72 -8.71
C PHE A 33 -11.42 -6.43 -9.31
N PRO A 34 -12.77 -6.28 -9.31
CA PRO A 34 -13.42 -5.17 -9.99
C PRO A 34 -13.15 -3.82 -9.32
N GLN A 35 -12.90 -3.81 -8.01
CA GLN A 35 -12.70 -2.59 -7.24
C GLN A 35 -11.91 -2.83 -5.94
N VAL A 36 -11.14 -1.82 -5.54
CA VAL A 36 -10.48 -1.74 -4.23
C VAL A 36 -11.47 -1.34 -3.14
N TYR A 37 -11.16 -1.70 -1.89
CA TYR A 37 -11.91 -1.29 -0.70
C TYR A 37 -11.35 0.01 -0.15
N ALA A 38 -11.75 1.12 -0.75
CA ALA A 38 -11.37 2.46 -0.30
C ALA A 38 -12.07 2.82 1.03
N LYS A 39 -11.33 2.77 2.13
CA LYS A 39 -11.81 3.07 3.49
C LYS A 39 -11.04 4.22 4.13
N CYS A 40 -9.71 4.17 4.09
CA CYS A 40 -8.88 5.24 4.65
C CYS A 40 -8.65 6.35 3.63
N LEU A 41 -8.41 5.99 2.37
CA LEU A 41 -8.12 6.93 1.28
C LEU A 41 -9.20 6.84 0.18
N ASN A 42 -9.14 7.76 -0.79
CA ASN A 42 -9.99 7.68 -1.97
C ASN A 42 -9.64 6.46 -2.83
N THR A 43 -10.48 6.17 -3.83
CA THR A 43 -10.32 5.00 -4.70
C THR A 43 -9.01 5.00 -5.50
N LEU A 44 -8.54 6.17 -5.96
CA LEU A 44 -7.29 6.27 -6.73
C LEU A 44 -6.09 5.94 -5.84
N ASP A 45 -6.04 6.52 -4.65
CA ASP A 45 -4.99 6.25 -3.67
C ASP A 45 -5.04 4.81 -3.17
N SER A 46 -6.22 4.22 -3.02
CA SER A 46 -6.37 2.80 -2.67
C SER A 46 -5.77 1.88 -3.76
N TRP A 47 -5.94 2.24 -5.03
CA TRP A 47 -5.23 1.57 -6.13
C TRP A 47 -3.71 1.81 -6.09
N ALA A 48 -3.27 2.99 -5.65
CA ALA A 48 -1.85 3.27 -5.43
C ALA A 48 -1.28 2.42 -4.29
N ILE A 49 -2.03 2.09 -3.23
CA ILE A 49 -1.58 1.13 -2.21
C ILE A 49 -1.35 -0.25 -2.84
N VAL A 50 -2.24 -0.70 -3.73
CA VAL A 50 -2.08 -1.96 -4.46
C VAL A 50 -0.84 -1.93 -5.35
N LEU A 51 -0.62 -0.85 -6.12
CA LEU A 51 0.59 -0.65 -6.90
C LEU A 51 1.84 -0.73 -6.03
N ASN A 52 1.88 0.02 -4.92
CA ASN A 52 3.03 0.05 -4.01
C ASN A 52 3.27 -1.31 -3.34
N SER A 53 2.22 -2.08 -3.05
CA SER A 53 2.35 -3.45 -2.54
C SER A 53 2.95 -4.39 -3.60
N TRP A 54 2.52 -4.25 -4.85
CA TRP A 54 3.06 -5.05 -5.97
C TRP A 54 4.53 -4.72 -6.23
N VAL A 55 4.88 -3.43 -6.31
CA VAL A 55 6.28 -3.00 -6.49
C VAL A 55 7.14 -3.42 -5.30
N PHE A 56 6.63 -3.31 -4.06
CA PHE A 56 7.33 -3.80 -2.87
C PHE A 56 7.67 -5.28 -2.99
N LEU A 57 6.70 -6.14 -3.38
CA LEU A 57 6.95 -7.56 -3.55
C LEU A 57 7.97 -7.84 -4.66
N LYS A 58 7.88 -7.11 -5.80
CA LYS A 58 8.83 -7.24 -6.91
C LYS A 58 10.22 -6.70 -6.62
N SER A 59 10.34 -5.71 -5.74
CA SER A 59 11.61 -5.02 -5.47
C SER A 59 12.69 -5.93 -4.89
N HIS A 60 12.31 -7.09 -4.37
CA HIS A 60 13.25 -8.08 -3.87
C HIS A 60 13.86 -8.97 -4.96
N HIS A 61 13.44 -8.82 -6.22
CA HIS A 61 13.98 -9.55 -7.37
C HIS A 61 14.91 -8.70 -8.25
N THR A 62 15.00 -7.39 -8.01
CA THR A 62 15.82 -6.46 -8.81
C THR A 62 16.32 -5.29 -7.97
N ASP A 63 17.56 -4.86 -8.19
CA ASP A 63 18.14 -3.69 -7.54
C ASP A 63 17.59 -2.36 -8.09
N GLU A 64 16.77 -2.40 -9.15
CA GLU A 64 16.23 -1.20 -9.82
C GLU A 64 15.04 -0.58 -9.08
N LEU A 65 14.29 -1.38 -8.32
CA LEU A 65 13.04 -0.98 -7.67
C LEU A 65 13.29 -0.51 -6.23
N ILE A 66 14.06 0.57 -6.10
CA ILE A 66 14.39 1.17 -4.80
C ILE A 66 13.31 2.16 -4.34
N LEU A 67 13.09 2.23 -3.02
CA LEU A 67 12.23 3.25 -2.43
C LEU A 67 12.75 4.64 -2.78
N ASN A 68 11.90 5.53 -3.28
CA ASN A 68 12.27 6.88 -3.65
C ASN A 68 12.57 7.71 -2.38
N PRO A 69 13.83 8.10 -2.12
CA PRO A 69 14.20 8.79 -0.88
C PRO A 69 13.46 10.13 -0.74
N SER A 70 13.25 10.83 -1.85
CA SER A 70 12.53 12.10 -1.89
C SER A 70 11.05 11.94 -1.53
N LYS A 71 10.47 10.75 -1.63
CA LYS A 71 9.10 10.45 -1.17
C LYS A 71 9.10 9.87 0.24
N ALA A 72 10.05 9.01 0.55
CA ALA A 72 10.14 8.29 1.82
C ALA A 72 10.15 9.22 3.05
N ILE A 73 10.74 10.41 2.92
CA ILE A 73 10.80 11.44 3.97
C ILE A 73 9.40 11.97 4.32
N TYR A 74 8.54 12.14 3.31
CA TYR A 74 7.20 12.71 3.51
C TYR A 74 6.16 11.63 3.86
N TYR A 75 6.27 10.46 3.25
CA TYR A 75 5.31 9.37 3.39
C TYR A 75 5.66 8.40 4.52
N SER A 76 5.91 8.96 5.71
CA SER A 76 6.45 8.24 6.85
C SER A 76 5.55 7.09 7.33
N ILE A 77 4.21 7.19 7.23
CA ILE A 77 3.31 6.05 7.51
C ILE A 77 3.64 4.88 6.58
N ASN A 78 3.76 5.12 5.28
CA ASN A 78 4.00 4.05 4.30
C ASN A 78 5.39 3.43 4.49
N THR A 79 6.42 4.25 4.70
CA THR A 79 7.78 3.77 4.99
C THR A 79 7.78 2.88 6.23
N PHE A 80 7.12 3.31 7.31
CA PHE A 80 6.96 2.53 8.53
C PHE A 80 6.26 1.18 8.27
N LEU A 81 5.13 1.18 7.54
CA LEU A 81 4.38 -0.04 7.24
C LEU A 81 5.17 -1.01 6.35
N LEU A 82 5.90 -0.51 5.35
CA LEU A 82 6.78 -1.34 4.52
C LEU A 82 7.86 -2.04 5.36
N ASP A 83 8.45 -1.34 6.33
CA ASP A 83 9.44 -1.93 7.23
C ASP A 83 8.83 -2.96 8.19
N GLU A 84 7.58 -2.78 8.63
CA GLU A 84 6.86 -3.79 9.40
C GLU A 84 6.49 -5.02 8.55
N LEU A 85 6.12 -4.83 7.28
CA LEU A 85 5.83 -5.95 6.36
C LEU A 85 7.03 -6.87 6.16
N LYS A 86 8.24 -6.32 6.00
CA LYS A 86 9.50 -7.11 5.83
C LYS A 86 9.78 -8.08 6.99
N LYS A 87 9.23 -7.80 8.18
CA LYS A 87 9.41 -8.63 9.38
C LYS A 87 8.46 -9.83 9.41
N ILE A 88 7.45 -9.88 8.54
CA ILE A 88 6.42 -10.92 8.55
C ILE A 88 6.86 -12.10 7.69
N GLN A 89 6.92 -13.29 8.29
CA GLN A 89 7.43 -14.51 7.63
C GLN A 89 6.68 -14.88 6.34
N ILE A 90 5.37 -14.68 6.26
CA ILE A 90 4.63 -15.00 5.02
C ILE A 90 5.03 -14.05 3.89
N ILE A 91 5.30 -12.78 4.19
CA ILE A 91 5.81 -11.81 3.22
C ILE A 91 7.20 -12.23 2.74
N GLN A 92 8.07 -12.67 3.66
CA GLN A 92 9.40 -13.20 3.31
C GLN A 92 9.35 -14.41 2.35
N LYS A 93 8.28 -15.22 2.42
CA LYS A 93 8.06 -16.30 1.45
C LYS A 93 7.57 -15.76 0.10
N MET A 94 6.66 -14.79 0.12
CA MET A 94 6.09 -14.18 -1.09
C MET A 94 7.15 -13.48 -1.94
N ILE A 95 8.10 -12.77 -1.33
CA ILE A 95 9.18 -12.06 -2.04
C ILE A 95 10.20 -13.00 -2.72
N HIS A 96 10.02 -14.32 -2.62
CA HIS A 96 10.82 -15.31 -3.34
C HIS A 96 10.03 -15.98 -4.47
N CYS A 97 8.77 -15.59 -4.66
CA CYS A 97 7.91 -16.09 -5.73
C CYS A 97 8.07 -15.23 -6.99
N ASP A 98 8.67 -15.78 -8.03
CA ASP A 98 8.78 -15.13 -9.35
C ASP A 98 7.56 -15.46 -10.22
N ASN A 99 6.39 -14.94 -9.82
CA ASN A 99 5.15 -15.12 -10.58
C ASN A 99 4.30 -13.86 -10.46
N ASP A 100 4.31 -13.04 -11.51
CA ASP A 100 3.67 -11.72 -11.51
C ASP A 100 2.16 -11.78 -11.27
N ASP A 101 1.46 -12.81 -11.74
CA ASP A 101 0.03 -12.98 -11.47
C ASP A 101 -0.21 -13.25 -9.98
N PHE A 102 0.58 -14.14 -9.38
CA PHE A 102 0.46 -14.45 -7.96
C PHE A 102 0.85 -13.25 -7.09
N LEU A 103 1.92 -12.54 -7.44
CA LEU A 103 2.33 -11.30 -6.76
C LEU A 103 1.24 -10.22 -6.87
N TYR A 104 0.54 -10.14 -8.01
CA TYR A 104 -0.59 -9.23 -8.17
C TYR A 104 -1.76 -9.58 -7.24
N PHE A 105 -2.15 -10.87 -7.14
CA PHE A 105 -3.18 -11.32 -6.20
C PHE A 105 -2.83 -10.95 -4.76
N ALA A 106 -1.57 -11.20 -4.36
CA ALA A 106 -1.08 -10.83 -3.04
C ALA A 106 -1.11 -9.31 -2.82
N ALA A 107 -0.61 -8.53 -3.78
CA ALA A 107 -0.61 -7.07 -3.70
C ALA A 107 -2.03 -6.49 -3.56
N PHE A 108 -3.00 -7.03 -4.30
CA PHE A 108 -4.39 -6.58 -4.21
C PHE A 108 -5.00 -6.84 -2.84
N GLN A 109 -4.81 -8.05 -2.29
CA GLN A 109 -5.30 -8.39 -0.96
C GLN A 109 -4.58 -7.57 0.13
N LEU A 110 -3.27 -7.40 0.00
CA LEU A 110 -2.47 -6.59 0.92
C LEU A 110 -2.93 -5.13 0.94
N GLY A 111 -3.12 -4.52 -0.23
CA GLY A 111 -3.53 -3.12 -0.31
C GLY A 111 -4.86 -2.86 0.40
N ASN A 112 -5.86 -3.71 0.13
CA ASN A 112 -7.17 -3.62 0.80
C ASN A 112 -7.08 -3.90 2.32
N ALA A 113 -6.27 -4.87 2.72
CA ALA A 113 -6.11 -5.24 4.12
C ALA A 113 -5.39 -4.15 4.92
N ILE A 114 -4.37 -3.52 4.35
CA ILE A 114 -3.63 -2.41 4.95
C ILE A 114 -4.54 -1.18 5.09
N ASP A 115 -5.23 -0.77 4.01
CA ASP A 115 -6.14 0.38 4.05
C ASP A 115 -7.21 0.23 5.13
N LEU A 116 -7.87 -0.94 5.16
CA LEU A 116 -8.89 -1.25 6.16
C LEU A 116 -8.33 -1.34 7.59
N TRP A 117 -7.11 -1.85 7.75
CA TRP A 117 -6.48 -1.95 9.07
C TRP A 117 -6.08 -0.59 9.61
N VAL A 118 -5.51 0.29 8.77
CA VAL A 118 -5.21 1.68 9.14
C VAL A 118 -6.48 2.38 9.57
N TYR A 119 -7.54 2.34 8.74
CA TYR A 119 -8.83 2.93 9.06
C TYR A 119 -9.36 2.47 10.43
N LYS A 120 -9.48 1.16 10.65
CA LYS A 120 -10.01 0.60 11.92
C LYS A 120 -9.13 0.91 13.13
N THR A 121 -7.83 1.07 12.92
CA THR A 121 -6.88 1.34 14.01
C THR A 121 -6.97 2.80 14.44
N VAL A 122 -7.03 3.73 13.47
CA VAL A 122 -7.16 5.16 13.74
C VAL A 122 -8.57 5.50 14.25
N GLU A 123 -9.62 4.91 13.69
CA GLU A 123 -11.03 5.13 14.09
C GLU A 123 -11.27 4.83 15.58
N LYS A 124 -10.57 3.82 16.11
CA LYS A 124 -10.69 3.40 17.52
C LYS A 124 -9.76 4.16 18.48
N SER A 125 -8.97 5.08 17.95
CA SER A 125 -8.00 5.86 18.72
C SER A 125 -8.56 7.21 19.14
N THR A 126 -7.81 7.94 19.96
CA THR A 126 -8.13 9.34 20.30
C THR A 126 -7.94 10.29 19.12
N GLU A 127 -7.27 9.86 18.03
CA GLU A 127 -6.97 10.68 16.86
C GLU A 127 -7.88 10.29 15.67
N ALA A 128 -9.15 9.97 15.93
CA ALA A 128 -10.12 9.63 14.89
C ALA A 128 -10.38 10.81 13.92
N ASP A 129 -10.07 12.05 14.33
CA ASP A 129 -10.08 13.25 13.49
C ASP A 129 -9.13 13.16 12.28
N LEU A 130 -8.12 12.28 12.34
CA LEU A 130 -7.23 12.03 11.21
C LEU A 130 -7.92 11.32 10.03
N LEU A 131 -9.12 10.77 10.24
CA LEU A 131 -9.93 10.14 9.19
C LEU A 131 -10.91 11.11 8.54
N ASP A 132 -11.08 12.31 9.11
CA ASP A 132 -11.89 13.33 8.47
C ASP A 132 -11.27 13.67 7.10
N PRO A 133 -12.07 13.93 6.06
CA PRO A 133 -11.53 14.25 4.74
C PRO A 133 -10.67 15.50 4.81
N GLN A 134 -9.34 15.33 4.75
CA GLN A 134 -8.40 16.43 5.01
C GLN A 134 -8.04 17.21 3.73
N GLU A 135 -8.21 16.63 2.53
CA GLU A 135 -7.83 17.30 1.28
C GLU A 135 -8.76 16.99 0.11
N GLU A 136 -8.90 17.94 -0.81
CA GLU A 136 -9.45 17.71 -2.16
C GLU A 136 -8.49 16.85 -3.03
N LYS A 137 -7.22 16.71 -2.63
CA LYS A 137 -6.16 16.11 -3.43
C LYS A 137 -5.87 14.64 -3.08
N PRO A 138 -5.41 13.82 -4.05
CA PRO A 138 -4.96 12.46 -3.77
C PRO A 138 -3.69 12.42 -2.91
N TYR A 139 -3.71 11.57 -1.89
CA TYR A 139 -2.65 11.39 -0.91
C TYR A 139 -1.28 11.12 -1.54
N PHE A 140 -1.19 10.20 -2.51
CA PHE A 140 0.10 9.84 -3.13
C PHE A 140 0.65 10.91 -4.08
N LEU A 141 -0.15 11.93 -4.39
CA LEU A 141 0.26 13.08 -5.21
C LEU A 141 0.52 14.34 -4.38
N ALA A 142 0.27 14.32 -3.07
CA ALA A 142 0.42 15.49 -2.21
C ALA A 142 1.84 16.08 -2.26
N TYR A 143 2.87 15.24 -2.43
CA TYR A 143 4.26 15.66 -2.59
C TYR A 143 4.58 16.56 -3.80
N LEU A 144 3.68 16.62 -4.79
CA LEU A 144 3.83 17.48 -5.96
C LEU A 144 3.43 18.93 -5.67
N ASP A 145 2.83 19.19 -4.52
CA ASP A 145 2.50 20.54 -4.09
C ASP A 145 3.72 21.23 -3.47
N ASP A 146 3.98 22.45 -3.89
CA ASP A 146 5.07 23.26 -3.35
C ASP A 146 4.86 23.52 -1.84
N ASP A 147 3.60 23.65 -1.41
CA ASP A 147 3.26 23.90 -0.01
C ASP A 147 3.50 22.68 0.88
N PHE A 148 3.45 21.47 0.33
CA PHE A 148 3.62 20.19 1.04
C PHE A 148 5.02 20.02 1.63
N GLN A 149 6.02 20.64 1.01
CA GLN A 149 7.42 20.53 1.45
C GLN A 149 7.76 21.45 2.62
N THR A 150 6.81 22.26 3.09
CA THR A 150 7.02 23.13 4.25
C THR A 150 6.75 22.38 5.57
N ASP A 151 7.68 22.46 6.52
CA ASP A 151 7.63 21.79 7.85
C ASP A 151 6.41 22.21 8.71
N THR A 152 5.70 23.26 8.31
CA THR A 152 4.51 23.78 9.00
C THR A 152 3.20 23.15 8.52
N THR A 153 3.24 22.25 7.53
CA THR A 153 2.02 21.64 7.01
C THR A 153 1.38 20.68 8.02
N PRO A 154 0.04 20.70 8.16
CA PRO A 154 -0.71 19.70 8.92
C PRO A 154 -0.34 18.26 8.55
N PHE A 155 0.00 18.02 7.28
CA PHE A 155 0.35 16.71 6.75
C PHE A 155 1.42 15.96 7.57
N HIS A 156 2.59 16.56 7.79
CA HIS A 156 3.69 15.90 8.52
C HIS A 156 3.34 15.63 9.99
N ARG A 157 2.63 16.56 10.61
CA ARG A 157 2.14 16.43 11.98
C ARG A 157 1.16 15.26 12.08
N ASP A 158 0.25 15.15 11.12
CA ASP A 158 -0.79 14.14 11.09
C ASP A 158 -0.24 12.75 10.73
N GLN A 159 0.76 12.67 9.82
CA GLN A 159 1.57 11.47 9.62
C GLN A 159 2.20 10.99 10.93
N THR A 160 2.82 11.90 11.69
CA THR A 160 3.48 11.58 12.96
C THR A 160 2.48 11.10 14.03
N ARG A 161 1.31 11.74 14.13
CA ARG A 161 0.22 11.32 15.05
C ARG A 161 -0.26 9.92 14.70
N ALA A 162 -0.51 9.64 13.42
CA ALA A 162 -0.92 8.32 12.95
C ALA A 162 0.14 7.25 13.27
N ILE A 163 1.42 7.48 12.95
CA ILE A 163 2.50 6.51 13.23
C ILE A 163 2.55 6.14 14.70
N LYS A 164 2.38 7.08 15.63
CA LYS A 164 2.39 6.78 17.07
C LYS A 164 1.32 5.76 17.43
N ILE A 165 0.13 5.90 16.87
CA ILE A 165 -0.98 4.96 17.08
C ILE A 165 -0.69 3.61 16.42
N LEU A 166 -0.30 3.62 15.15
CA LEU A 166 -0.03 2.39 14.40
C LEU A 166 1.10 1.58 15.04
N ALA A 167 2.20 2.25 15.42
CA ALA A 167 3.33 1.62 16.08
C ALA A 167 2.97 1.09 17.48
N HIS A 168 2.18 1.83 18.25
CA HIS A 168 1.69 1.34 19.54
C HIS A 168 0.83 0.09 19.36
N THR A 169 -0.10 0.10 18.40
CA THR A 169 -0.97 -1.04 18.10
C THR A 169 -0.18 -2.26 17.64
N ILE A 170 0.78 -2.09 16.72
CA ILE A 170 1.65 -3.19 16.24
C ILE A 170 2.48 -3.81 17.37
N ARG A 171 2.99 -2.98 18.30
CA ARG A 171 3.83 -3.46 19.41
C ARG A 171 3.02 -4.13 20.52
N SER A 172 1.81 -3.64 20.77
CA SER A 172 0.94 -4.14 21.85
C SER A 172 0.04 -5.30 21.42
N GLN A 173 -0.24 -5.44 20.13
CA GLN A 173 -1.18 -6.41 19.59
C GLN A 173 -0.61 -7.09 18.35
N ASN A 174 -0.84 -8.40 18.20
CA ASN A 174 -0.47 -9.15 16.99
C ASN A 174 -1.42 -8.90 15.80
N CYS A 175 -2.32 -7.92 15.89
CA CYS A 175 -3.42 -7.73 14.93
C CYS A 175 -2.94 -7.39 13.52
N PHE A 176 -1.86 -6.60 13.38
CA PHE A 176 -1.29 -6.29 12.06
C PHE A 176 -0.76 -7.56 11.39
N ARG A 177 0.05 -8.36 12.09
CA ARG A 177 0.58 -9.63 11.56
C ARG A 177 -0.54 -10.60 11.18
N ILE A 178 -1.60 -10.68 11.98
CA ILE A 178 -2.78 -11.50 11.69
C ILE A 178 -3.46 -11.01 10.41
N THR A 179 -3.70 -9.70 10.28
CA THR A 179 -4.28 -9.10 9.08
C THR A 179 -3.48 -9.45 7.83
N ILE A 180 -2.16 -9.27 7.86
CA ILE A 180 -1.29 -9.54 6.72
C ILE A 180 -1.28 -11.03 6.36
N ASN A 181 -1.17 -11.92 7.35
CA ASN A 181 -1.25 -13.36 7.10
C ASN A 181 -2.59 -13.74 6.44
N SER A 182 -3.71 -13.25 6.98
CA SER A 182 -5.03 -13.52 6.40
C SER A 182 -5.17 -12.97 4.97
N ALA A 183 -4.59 -11.81 4.67
CA ALA A 183 -4.61 -11.24 3.32
C ALA A 183 -3.85 -12.12 2.33
N VAL A 184 -2.65 -12.58 2.70
CA VAL A 184 -1.83 -13.44 1.83
C VAL A 184 -2.45 -14.83 1.67
N TYR A 185 -3.01 -15.43 2.71
CA TYR A 185 -3.72 -16.71 2.56
C TYR A 185 -4.91 -16.60 1.61
N ARG A 186 -5.70 -15.52 1.70
CA ARG A 186 -6.78 -15.29 0.72
C ARG A 186 -6.24 -15.13 -0.70
N ALA A 187 -5.09 -14.49 -0.88
CA ALA A 187 -4.48 -14.37 -2.19
C ALA A 187 -4.07 -15.74 -2.75
N VAL A 188 -3.53 -16.63 -1.92
CA VAL A 188 -3.21 -18.03 -2.29
C VAL A 188 -4.47 -18.77 -2.69
N ASP A 189 -5.50 -18.80 -1.84
CA ASP A 189 -6.75 -19.51 -2.11
C ASP A 189 -7.38 -19.03 -3.42
N MET A 190 -7.44 -17.71 -3.64
CA MET A 190 -7.97 -17.15 -4.89
C MET A 190 -7.10 -17.50 -6.10
N TYR A 191 -5.77 -17.43 -5.99
CA TYR A 191 -4.90 -17.76 -7.11
C TYR A 191 -5.03 -19.22 -7.54
N GLU A 192 -5.10 -20.14 -6.56
CA GLU A 192 -5.32 -21.56 -6.82
C GLU A 192 -6.68 -21.81 -7.47
N ASP A 193 -7.72 -21.07 -7.06
CA ASP A 193 -9.07 -21.24 -7.61
C ASP A 193 -9.23 -20.75 -9.06
N TYR A 194 -8.51 -19.69 -9.44
CA TYR A 194 -8.70 -19.02 -10.74
C TYR A 194 -7.57 -19.27 -11.76
N VAL A 195 -6.40 -19.75 -11.33
CA VAL A 195 -5.22 -19.86 -12.21
C VAL A 195 -4.61 -21.27 -12.20
N ALA A 196 -4.60 -21.96 -11.07
CA ALA A 196 -3.93 -23.26 -10.95
C ALA A 196 -4.80 -24.47 -11.36
N LYS A 197 -6.03 -24.24 -11.81
CA LYS A 197 -6.94 -25.26 -12.37
C LYS A 197 -6.88 -25.28 -13.89
#